data_AF-A0A3A8GNM0-F1
#
_entry.id   AF-A0A3A8GNM0-F1
#
_cell.length_a   1.000
_cell.length_b   1.000
_cell.length_c   1.000
_cell.angle_alpha   90.00
_cell.angle_beta   90.00
_cell.angle_gamma   90.00
#
_symmetry.space_group_name_H-M   'P 1'
#
loop_
_entity.id
_entity.type
_entity.pdbx_description
1 polymer ?
#
loop_
_entity_poly.entity_id
_entity_poly.type
_entity_poly.pdbx_seq_one_letter_code
_entity_poly.pdbx_strand_id
1 'polypeptide(L)'
;MSSINAFSSTTCGSSIGTATGGPMLPGSALVSINGSTDLSQCIKGDGGSYVQKISIESYDGVVYTNKIVVTGCGPTGMGNRSDFTFTMASGETVTLTIASTSLEDHTVKCKTTGLVKIDWNLKDT
;
A
#
# COMPACT_ATOMS: atom_id res chain seq x y z
N MET A 1 -5.23 -20.50 -1.77
CA MET A 1 -4.65 -19.99 -0.51
C MET A 1 -3.94 -18.69 -0.84
N SER A 2 -4.44 -17.56 -0.36
CA SER A 2 -3.74 -16.29 -0.51
C SER A 2 -2.47 -16.32 0.35
N SER A 3 -1.31 -16.03 -0.22
CA SER A 3 -0.07 -15.96 0.54
C SER A 3 -0.05 -14.67 1.37
N ILE A 4 0.26 -14.76 2.65
CA ILE A 4 0.47 -13.58 3.50
C ILE A 4 1.96 -13.30 3.50
N ASN A 5 2.35 -12.08 3.14
CA ASN A 5 3.73 -11.63 3.26
C ASN A 5 3.87 -10.69 4.45
N ALA A 6 4.77 -11.05 5.37
CA ALA A 6 5.01 -10.31 6.59
C ALA A 6 5.98 -9.14 6.33
N PHE A 7 5.52 -7.96 6.72
CA PHE A 7 6.25 -6.71 6.79
C PHE A 7 6.30 -6.28 8.26
N SER A 8 7.32 -5.49 8.58
CA SER A 8 7.52 -4.87 9.88
C SER A 8 7.58 -3.36 9.73
N SER A 9 7.01 -2.66 10.70
CA SER A 9 7.06 -1.20 10.77
C SER A 9 7.16 -0.74 12.22
N THR A 10 8.07 0.19 12.49
CA THR A 10 8.15 0.90 13.78
C THR A 10 7.31 2.19 13.77
N THR A 11 6.65 2.50 12.65
CA THR A 11 5.91 3.74 12.40
C THR A 11 4.43 3.50 12.11
N CYS A 12 3.93 2.30 12.44
CA CYS A 12 2.49 2.05 12.45
C CYS A 12 1.79 3.04 13.38
N GLY A 13 0.70 3.63 12.89
CA GLY A 13 -0.09 4.65 13.56
C GLY A 13 0.37 6.08 13.25
N SER A 14 1.46 6.26 12.50
CA SER A 14 1.96 7.58 12.09
C SER A 14 1.47 7.97 10.70
N SER A 15 1.21 9.26 10.50
CA SER A 15 0.85 9.83 9.19
C SER A 15 1.96 9.67 8.14
N ILE A 16 3.22 9.62 8.57
CA ILE A 16 4.36 9.29 7.72
C ILE A 16 4.99 8.02 8.29
N GLY A 17 5.18 7.02 7.44
CA GLY A 17 5.76 5.78 7.89
C GLY A 17 6.29 4.91 6.77
N THR A 18 6.91 3.82 7.22
CA THR A 18 7.58 2.86 6.36
C THR A 18 7.38 1.46 6.91
N ALA A 19 7.17 0.49 6.01
CA ALA A 19 7.13 -0.92 6.32
C ALA A 19 8.06 -1.67 5.36
N THR A 20 8.83 -2.61 5.90
CA THR A 20 9.78 -3.43 5.13
C THR A 20 9.57 -4.91 5.42
N GLY A 21 9.78 -5.75 4.40
CA GLY A 21 9.55 -7.18 4.48
C GLY A 21 10.34 -7.95 3.44
N GLY A 22 10.14 -9.28 3.41
CA GLY A 22 10.66 -10.13 2.34
C GLY A 22 9.96 -9.84 1.00
N PRO A 23 10.55 -10.28 -0.15
CA PRO A 23 9.99 -10.01 -1.47
C PRO A 23 8.62 -10.65 -1.64
N MET A 24 7.59 -9.80 -1.67
CA MET A 24 6.21 -10.21 -1.90
C MET A 24 5.92 -10.33 -3.40
N LEU A 25 5.81 -11.57 -3.86
CA LEU A 25 5.51 -11.90 -5.25
C LEU A 25 4.02 -11.77 -5.57
N PRO A 26 3.64 -11.58 -6.85
CA PRO A 26 2.23 -11.54 -7.25
C PRO A 26 1.58 -12.91 -7.15
N GLY A 27 0.26 -12.89 -6.95
CA GLY A 27 -0.54 -14.12 -6.88
C GLY A 27 -1.63 -14.05 -5.82
N SER A 28 -2.28 -12.89 -5.65
CA SER A 28 -3.21 -12.60 -4.54
C SER A 28 -2.53 -12.63 -3.17
N ALA A 29 -1.29 -12.17 -3.11
CA ALA A 29 -0.60 -12.03 -1.84
C ALA A 29 -1.19 -10.83 -1.07
N LEU A 30 -1.31 -10.96 0.26
CA LEU A 30 -1.71 -9.88 1.17
C LEU A 30 -0.50 -9.39 1.96
N VAL A 31 -0.38 -8.08 2.11
CA VAL A 31 0.55 -7.46 3.06
C VAL A 31 0.01 -7.66 4.46
N SER A 32 0.85 -8.20 5.35
CA SER A 32 0.65 -8.09 6.79
C SER A 32 1.72 -7.18 7.37
N ILE A 33 1.35 -6.16 8.14
CA ILE A 33 2.31 -5.32 8.86
C ILE A 33 2.18 -5.62 10.36
N ASN A 34 3.30 -5.93 11.01
CA ASN A 34 3.36 -6.27 12.43
C ASN A 34 2.37 -7.38 12.84
N GLY A 35 2.13 -8.35 11.95
CA GLY A 35 1.24 -9.49 12.19
C GLY A 35 -0.24 -9.25 11.91
N SER A 36 -0.64 -8.04 11.46
CA SER A 36 -2.03 -7.75 11.05
C SER A 36 -2.14 -7.58 9.54
N THR A 37 -3.16 -8.17 8.92
CA THR A 37 -3.56 -7.89 7.53
C THR A 37 -4.61 -6.77 7.44
N ASP A 38 -5.27 -6.46 8.56
CA ASP A 38 -6.05 -5.23 8.70
C ASP A 38 -5.09 -4.10 9.07
N LEU A 39 -4.84 -3.24 8.10
CA LEU A 39 -3.88 -2.15 8.23
C LEU A 39 -4.53 -0.88 8.77
N SER A 40 -5.84 -0.89 9.10
CA SER A 40 -6.60 0.33 9.46
C SER A 40 -6.13 1.01 10.74
N GLN A 41 -5.36 0.32 11.57
CA GLN A 41 -4.71 0.87 12.76
C GLN A 41 -3.22 1.19 12.53
N CYS A 42 -2.59 0.60 11.51
CA CYS A 42 -1.18 0.85 11.21
C CYS A 42 -1.00 2.00 10.23
N ILE A 43 -1.86 2.11 9.21
CA ILE A 43 -1.83 3.19 8.23
C ILE A 43 -3.14 3.95 8.38
N LYS A 44 -3.12 4.94 9.26
CA LYS A 44 -4.25 5.81 9.59
C LYS A 44 -3.74 7.22 9.80
N GLY A 45 -4.44 8.20 9.22
CA GLY A 45 -4.16 9.60 9.42
C GLY A 45 -5.27 10.28 10.23
N ASP A 46 -4.94 11.43 10.80
CA ASP A 46 -5.83 12.19 11.67
C ASP A 46 -7.04 12.77 10.92
N GLY A 47 -6.94 12.95 9.60
CA GLY A 47 -8.00 13.47 8.73
C GLY A 47 -9.02 12.41 8.29
N GLY A 48 -9.00 11.23 8.92
CA GLY A 48 -9.90 10.11 8.62
C GLY A 48 -9.42 9.19 7.51
N SER A 49 -8.21 9.41 6.97
CA SER A 49 -7.60 8.51 6.00
C SER A 49 -7.19 7.19 6.68
N TYR A 50 -7.39 6.07 5.98
CA TYR A 50 -6.88 4.78 6.43
C TYR A 50 -6.74 3.79 5.29
N VAL A 51 -5.87 2.80 5.47
CA VAL A 51 -5.75 1.66 4.56
C VAL A 51 -6.22 0.41 5.30
N GLN A 52 -7.16 -0.32 4.73
CA GLN A 52 -7.60 -1.59 5.28
C GLN A 52 -6.70 -2.74 4.83
N LYS A 53 -6.33 -2.77 3.54
CA LYS A 53 -5.64 -3.89 2.91
C LYS A 53 -4.69 -3.40 1.82
N ILE A 54 -3.58 -4.10 1.64
CA ILE A 54 -2.73 -3.98 0.46
C ILE A 54 -2.48 -5.38 -0.10
N SER A 55 -2.70 -5.56 -1.41
CA SER A 55 -2.45 -6.81 -2.12
C SER A 55 -1.68 -6.60 -3.43
N ILE A 56 -1.07 -7.68 -3.93
CA ILE A 56 -0.48 -7.72 -5.26
C ILE A 56 -1.21 -8.76 -6.11
N GLU A 57 -1.77 -8.28 -7.20
CA GLU A 57 -2.56 -9.05 -8.14
C GLU A 57 -1.89 -9.07 -9.50
N SER A 58 -2.08 -10.18 -10.22
CA SER A 58 -1.73 -10.24 -11.63
C SER A 58 -2.59 -9.25 -12.43
N TYR A 59 -1.98 -8.62 -13.41
CA TYR A 59 -2.62 -7.70 -14.33
C TYR A 59 -2.26 -8.10 -15.75
N ASP A 60 -3.27 -8.31 -16.60
CA ASP A 60 -3.06 -8.73 -17.98
C ASP A 60 -2.68 -7.53 -18.85
N GLY A 61 -1.43 -7.09 -18.72
CA GLY A 61 -0.86 -5.98 -19.45
C GLY A 61 0.43 -6.36 -20.16
N VAL A 62 0.67 -5.74 -21.32
CA VAL A 62 1.83 -6.03 -22.19
C VAL A 62 3.16 -5.58 -21.56
N VAL A 63 3.16 -4.45 -20.84
CA VAL A 63 4.37 -3.84 -20.25
C VAL A 63 4.45 -4.05 -18.73
N TYR A 64 3.29 -4.10 -18.08
CA TYR A 64 3.15 -4.33 -16.65
C TYR A 64 2.26 -5.54 -16.48
N THR A 65 2.80 -6.59 -15.84
CA THR A 65 2.08 -7.85 -15.64
C THR A 65 1.41 -7.94 -14.27
N ASN A 66 1.53 -6.89 -13.45
CA ASN A 66 1.04 -6.87 -12.07
C ASN A 66 0.53 -5.49 -11.67
N LYS A 67 -0.31 -5.48 -10.65
CA LYS A 67 -0.79 -4.28 -9.99
C LYS A 67 -0.76 -4.45 -8.48
N ILE A 68 -0.42 -3.38 -7.79
CA ILE A 68 -0.69 -3.25 -6.36
C ILE A 68 -2.12 -2.72 -6.22
N VAL A 69 -2.86 -3.30 -5.29
CA VAL A 69 -4.22 -2.88 -4.92
C VAL A 69 -4.20 -2.44 -3.47
N VAL A 70 -4.60 -1.21 -3.21
CA VAL A 70 -4.74 -0.63 -1.87
C VAL A 70 -6.22 -0.39 -1.64
N THR A 71 -6.81 -1.14 -0.72
CA THR A 71 -8.19 -0.94 -0.27
C THR A 71 -8.16 0.02 0.91
N GLY A 72 -8.71 1.22 0.74
CA GLY A 72 -8.66 2.27 1.76
C GLY A 72 -9.42 3.52 1.33
N CYS A 73 -9.28 4.58 2.12
CA CYS A 73 -9.75 5.91 1.77
C CYS A 73 -8.72 6.97 2.16
N GLY A 74 -8.68 8.04 1.38
CA GLY A 74 -7.90 9.24 1.64
C GLY A 74 -8.59 10.20 2.62
N PRO A 75 -7.89 11.27 3.01
CA PRO A 75 -8.39 12.26 3.96
C PRO A 75 -9.46 13.16 3.38
N THR A 76 -10.36 13.61 4.24
CA THR A 76 -11.30 14.69 3.88
C THR A 76 -10.60 16.04 3.85
N GLY A 77 -10.99 16.92 2.93
CA GLY A 77 -10.47 18.30 2.83
C GLY A 77 -9.87 18.64 1.46
N MET A 78 -9.92 19.92 1.10
CA MET A 78 -9.47 20.40 -0.20
C MET A 78 -7.93 20.35 -0.28
N GLY A 79 -7.39 19.53 -1.19
CA GLY A 79 -5.94 19.38 -1.41
C GLY A 79 -5.27 18.26 -0.61
N ASN A 80 -6.03 17.63 0.29
CA ASN A 80 -5.55 16.52 1.12
C ASN A 80 -5.46 15.22 0.30
N ARG A 81 -4.43 14.41 0.59
CA ARG A 81 -4.17 13.15 -0.14
C ARG A 81 -3.25 12.23 0.64
N SER A 82 -3.33 10.95 0.35
CA SER A 82 -2.40 9.93 0.87
C SER A 82 -1.48 9.48 -0.26
N ASP A 83 -0.19 9.75 -0.13
CA ASP A 83 0.83 9.35 -1.09
C ASP A 83 1.51 8.07 -0.60
N PHE A 84 1.56 7.04 -1.46
CA PHE A 84 2.22 5.77 -1.21
C PHE A 84 3.35 5.58 -2.20
N THR A 85 4.49 5.06 -1.73
CA THR A 85 5.59 4.63 -2.57
C THR A 85 5.88 3.17 -2.29
N PHE A 86 5.85 2.35 -3.33
CA PHE A 86 6.11 0.92 -3.27
C PHE A 86 7.44 0.65 -3.94
N THR A 87 8.38 0.05 -3.20
CA THR A 87 9.70 -0.32 -3.75
C THR A 87 9.77 -1.82 -3.97
N MET A 88 10.09 -2.20 -5.19
CA MET A 88 10.31 -3.59 -5.61
C MET A 88 11.75 -4.02 -5.33
N ALA A 89 12.00 -5.34 -5.29
CA ALA A 89 13.32 -5.91 -5.03
C ALA A 89 14.38 -5.51 -6.09
N SER A 90 13.94 -5.18 -7.31
CA SER A 90 14.80 -4.62 -8.36
C SER A 90 15.23 -3.17 -8.11
N GLY A 91 14.66 -2.49 -7.12
CA GLY A 91 14.82 -1.05 -6.89
C GLY A 91 13.83 -0.18 -7.66
N GLU A 92 12.94 -0.77 -8.47
CA GLU A 92 11.83 -0.03 -9.09
C GLU A 92 10.91 0.54 -8.02
N THR A 93 10.56 1.82 -8.15
CA THR A 93 9.58 2.47 -7.28
C THR A 93 8.36 2.86 -8.09
N VAL A 94 7.18 2.59 -7.54
CA VAL A 94 5.91 3.04 -8.11
C VAL A 94 5.14 3.81 -7.05
N THR A 95 4.47 4.88 -7.45
CA THR A 95 3.73 5.75 -6.54
C THR A 95 2.23 5.64 -6.79
N LEU A 96 1.46 5.69 -5.70
CA LEU A 96 0.01 5.74 -5.73
C LEU A 96 -0.46 6.90 -4.86
N THR A 97 -1.32 7.75 -5.41
CA THR A 97 -1.95 8.84 -4.66
C THR A 97 -3.42 8.53 -4.48
N ILE A 98 -3.89 8.57 -3.24
CA ILE A 98 -5.30 8.37 -2.87
C ILE A 98 -5.85 9.72 -2.38
N ALA A 99 -6.77 10.30 -3.15
CA ALA A 99 -7.49 11.52 -2.78
C ALA A 99 -8.99 11.28 -2.59
N SER A 100 -9.47 10.06 -2.89
CA SER A 100 -10.87 9.70 -2.70
C SER A 100 -11.18 9.54 -1.23
N THR A 101 -12.29 10.12 -0.77
CA THR A 101 -12.74 10.01 0.63
C THR A 101 -13.60 8.76 0.86
N SER A 102 -13.90 8.00 -0.20
CA SER A 102 -14.68 6.76 -0.13
C SER A 102 -13.77 5.56 0.06
N LEU A 103 -14.25 4.54 0.78
CA LEU A 103 -13.54 3.26 0.88
C LEU A 103 -13.64 2.53 -0.47
N GLU A 104 -12.53 2.45 -1.20
CA GLU A 104 -12.47 1.79 -2.50
C GLU A 104 -11.09 1.17 -2.78
N ASP A 105 -11.01 0.43 -3.89
CA ASP A 105 -9.76 -0.17 -4.36
C ASP A 105 -9.01 0.81 -5.26
N HIS A 106 -7.83 1.22 -4.81
CA HIS A 106 -6.90 2.05 -5.56
C HIS A 106 -5.78 1.19 -6.13
N THR A 107 -5.45 1.37 -7.40
CA THR A 107 -4.49 0.48 -8.07
C THR A 107 -3.36 1.23 -8.75
N VAL A 108 -2.15 0.69 -8.66
CA VAL A 108 -0.98 1.15 -9.42
C VAL A 108 -0.33 -0.05 -10.10
N LYS A 109 0.02 0.11 -11.38
CA LYS A 109 0.67 -0.93 -12.18
C LYS A 109 2.16 -0.97 -11.83
N CYS A 110 2.75 -2.17 -11.82
CA CYS A 110 4.17 -2.34 -11.54
C CYS A 110 4.76 -3.52 -12.32
N LYS A 111 6.08 -3.49 -12.53
CA LYS A 111 6.82 -4.69 -12.93
C LYS A 111 7.16 -5.45 -11.65
N THR A 112 6.96 -6.77 -11.63
CA THR A 112 7.16 -7.51 -10.39
C THR A 112 8.53 -8.14 -10.33
N THR A 113 9.29 -7.74 -9.32
CA THR A 113 10.46 -8.48 -8.82
C THR A 113 10.28 -8.84 -7.34
N GLY A 114 9.09 -8.55 -6.78
CA GLY A 114 8.74 -8.70 -5.37
C GLY A 114 8.70 -7.36 -4.66
N LEU A 115 7.57 -7.00 -4.03
CA LEU A 115 7.48 -5.80 -3.18
C LEU A 115 8.27 -6.02 -1.89
N VAL A 116 9.16 -5.10 -1.54
CA VAL A 116 10.03 -5.22 -0.34
C VAL A 116 9.86 -4.07 0.63
N LYS A 117 9.35 -2.92 0.18
CA LYS A 117 9.14 -1.73 1.02
C LYS A 117 7.91 -0.95 0.60
N ILE A 118 7.21 -0.44 1.60
CA ILE A 118 6.03 0.40 1.47
C ILE A 118 6.30 1.65 2.30
N ASP A 119 6.30 2.81 1.68
CA ASP A 119 6.34 4.10 2.35
C ASP A 119 4.98 4.78 2.17
N TRP A 120 4.49 5.45 3.21
CA TRP A 120 3.26 6.25 3.14
C TRP A 120 3.47 7.64 3.72
N ASN A 121 2.73 8.59 3.18
CA ASN A 121 2.64 9.97 3.64
C ASN A 121 1.18 10.44 3.50
N LEU A 122 0.48 10.45 4.62
CA LEU A 122 -0.91 10.88 4.75
C LEU A 122 -0.92 12.40 4.98
N LYS A 123 -1.21 13.16 3.92
CA LYS A 123 -1.31 14.62 3.95
C LYS A 123 -2.73 15.00 4.28
N ASP A 124 -3.01 14.94 5.56
CA ASP A 124 -4.34 15.09 6.14
C ASP A 124 -4.59 16.53 6.68
N THR A 125 -3.58 17.40 6.64
CA THR A 125 -3.56 18.76 7.20
C THR A 125 -2.76 19.73 6.37
#